data_AF-A0A8T3LLW1-F1
#
_entry.id   AF-A0A8T3LLW1-F1
#
_cell.length_a   1.000
_cell.length_b   1.000
_cell.length_c   1.000
_cell.angle_alpha   90.00
_cell.angle_beta   90.00
_cell.angle_gamma   90.00
#
_symmetry.space_group_name_H-M   'P 1'
#
loop_
_entity.id
_entity.type
_entity.pdbx_description
1 polymer ?
#
loop_
_entity_poly.entity_id
_entity_poly.type
_entity_poly.pdbx_seq_one_letter_code
_entity_poly.pdbx_strand_id
1 'polypeptide(L)'
;MYFYELHETDDDLFTDLVLVHDSEFAEDEFLELVLEARTAVLAKFEEDSLVEAVANELARIHGFTVVDDSRIRVAVNVSVEEGGTVLAETDERGAARDTGDDDDEFRSLLIEVDPEDAR
;
A
#
# COMPACT_ATOMS: atom_id res chain seq x y z
N MET A 1 -5.52 0.22 16.80
CA MET A 1 -4.92 -0.26 15.54
C MET A 1 -5.42 0.64 14.43
N TYR A 2 -4.50 1.35 13.81
CA TYR A 2 -4.70 2.44 12.86
C TYR A 2 -3.89 2.14 11.61
N PHE A 3 -4.41 2.55 10.46
CA PHE A 3 -3.88 2.20 9.15
C PHE A 3 -3.44 3.47 8.45
N TYR A 4 -2.26 3.41 7.84
CA TYR A 4 -1.66 4.49 7.09
C TYR A 4 -1.18 3.92 5.77
N GLU A 5 -1.17 4.73 4.72
CA GLU A 5 -0.76 4.31 3.40
C GLU A 5 0.41 5.16 2.93
N LEU A 6 1.38 4.52 2.29
CA LEU A 6 2.42 5.21 1.55
C LEU A 6 2.31 4.83 0.07
N HIS A 7 2.45 5.84 -0.78
CA HIS A 7 2.41 5.72 -2.23
C HIS A 7 3.70 6.30 -2.82
N GLU A 8 4.32 5.57 -3.76
CA GLU A 8 5.44 6.06 -4.56
C GLU A 8 4.93 6.58 -5.92
N THR A 9 5.24 7.84 -6.24
CA THR A 9 4.81 8.48 -7.50
C THR A 9 5.89 8.56 -8.57
N ASP A 10 7.14 8.22 -8.23
CA ASP A 10 8.25 8.19 -9.17
C ASP A 10 8.42 6.73 -9.65
N ASP A 11 8.57 6.56 -10.96
CA ASP A 11 8.61 5.30 -11.72
C ASP A 11 7.28 4.56 -12.01
N ASP A 12 7.30 3.77 -13.09
CA ASP A 12 6.20 2.92 -13.60
C ASP A 12 5.79 1.79 -12.62
N LEU A 13 6.28 1.83 -11.37
CA LEU A 13 6.02 0.89 -10.28
C LEU A 13 5.04 1.55 -9.30
N PHE A 14 3.75 1.37 -9.56
CA PHE A 14 2.70 1.73 -8.61
C PHE A 14 2.71 0.72 -7.44
N THR A 15 3.48 1.03 -6.41
CA THR A 15 3.52 0.25 -5.17
C THR A 15 2.87 1.05 -4.05
N ASP A 16 1.70 0.59 -3.63
CA ASP A 16 1.02 1.06 -2.42
C ASP A 16 1.37 0.13 -1.26
N LEU A 17 1.71 0.71 -0.10
CA LEU A 17 1.95 -0.05 1.11
C LEU A 17 1.08 0.42 2.26
N VAL A 18 0.43 -0.54 2.91
CA VAL A 18 -0.33 -0.31 4.13
C VAL A 18 0.56 -0.54 5.35
N LEU A 19 0.63 0.46 6.21
CA LEU A 19 1.28 0.43 7.50
C LEU A 19 0.23 0.37 8.61
N VAL A 20 0.53 -0.41 9.65
CA VAL A 20 -0.37 -0.58 10.79
C VAL A 20 0.34 -0.26 12.10
N HIS A 21 -0.34 0.49 12.96
CA HIS A 21 0.19 0.83 14.29
C HIS A 21 -0.90 0.73 15.36
N ASP A 22 -0.54 0.40 16.60
CA ASP A 22 -1.52 0.24 17.68
C ASP A 22 -2.12 1.58 18.14
N SER A 23 -1.31 2.64 18.13
CA SER A 23 -1.68 4.02 18.47
C SER A 23 -1.98 4.87 17.25
N GLU A 24 -2.83 5.87 17.44
CA GLU A 24 -3.16 6.90 16.46
C GLU A 24 -2.06 7.96 16.41
N PHE A 25 -1.80 8.44 15.21
CA PHE A 25 -0.98 9.61 14.92
C PHE A 25 -1.85 10.60 14.14
N ALA A 26 -1.70 11.89 14.43
CA ALA A 26 -2.33 12.92 13.60
C ALA A 26 -1.69 12.95 12.20
N GLU A 27 -2.37 13.57 11.22
CA GLU A 27 -1.89 13.62 9.84
C GLU A 27 -0.52 14.32 9.72
N ASP A 28 -0.35 15.45 10.41
CA ASP A 28 0.90 16.21 10.45
C ASP A 28 2.01 15.44 11.17
N GLU A 29 1.68 14.77 12.27
CA GLU A 29 2.61 13.94 13.02
C GLU A 29 3.09 12.76 12.16
N PHE A 30 2.19 12.05 11.48
CA PHE A 30 2.57 10.96 10.59
C PHE A 30 3.46 11.45 9.44
N LEU A 31 3.14 12.61 8.83
CA LEU A 31 3.98 13.21 7.80
C LEU A 31 5.40 13.52 8.32
N GLU A 32 5.54 14.05 9.53
CA GLU A 32 6.86 14.30 10.14
C GLU A 32 7.67 13.00 10.29
N LEU A 33 7.04 11.92 10.77
CA LEU A 33 7.69 10.60 10.88
C LEU A 33 8.17 10.08 9.53
N VAL A 34 7.33 10.20 8.49
CA VAL A 34 7.66 9.78 7.12
C VAL A 34 8.83 10.60 6.56
N LEU A 35 8.86 11.92 6.79
CA LEU A 35 9.95 12.80 6.34
C LEU A 35 11.27 12.49 7.05
N GLU A 36 11.23 12.17 8.35
CA GLU A 36 12.38 11.72 9.11
C GLU A 36 12.94 10.40 8.55
N ALA A 37 12.08 9.39 8.40
CA ALA A 37 12.43 8.09 7.86
C ALA A 37 13.00 8.20 6.44
N ARG A 38 12.34 8.97 5.55
CA ARG A 38 12.82 9.24 4.18
C ARG A 38 14.19 9.87 4.18
N THR A 39 14.46 10.84 5.06
CA THR A 39 15.77 11.47 5.16
C THR A 39 16.85 10.47 5.58
N ALA A 40 16.55 9.59 6.54
CA ALA A 40 17.46 8.56 7.00
C ALA A 40 17.77 7.52 5.90
N VAL A 41 16.75 7.12 5.14
CA VAL A 41 16.86 6.18 4.02
C VAL A 41 17.69 6.76 2.88
N LEU A 42 17.36 7.98 2.42
CA LEU A 42 18.04 8.62 1.28
C LEU A 42 19.55 8.82 1.48
N ALA A 43 20.02 8.88 2.74
CA ALA A 43 21.45 8.96 3.03
C ALA A 43 22.23 7.69 2.59
N LYS A 44 21.56 6.57 2.36
CA LYS A 44 22.15 5.25 2.05
C LYS A 44 21.35 4.47 1.00
N PHE A 45 20.48 5.14 0.26
CA PHE A 45 19.50 4.48 -0.59
C PHE A 45 20.16 3.82 -1.81
N GLU A 46 20.06 2.48 -1.86
CA GLU A 46 20.51 1.63 -2.97
C GLU A 46 19.41 0.61 -3.35
N GLU A 47 18.21 0.73 -2.76
CA GLU A 47 17.10 -0.21 -2.90
C GLU A 47 16.26 0.07 -4.15
N ASP A 48 15.48 -0.93 -4.57
CA ASP A 48 14.67 -0.89 -5.80
C ASP A 48 13.36 -0.08 -5.63
N SER A 49 12.91 0.20 -4.40
CA SER A 49 11.72 1.02 -4.10
C SER A 49 11.94 1.91 -2.87
N LEU A 50 11.63 3.21 -3.01
CA LEU A 50 11.74 4.15 -1.90
C LEU A 50 10.63 3.93 -0.87
N VAL A 51 9.42 3.58 -1.31
CA VAL A 51 8.28 3.38 -0.40
C VAL A 51 8.51 2.19 0.53
N GLU A 52 9.06 1.08 0.01
CA GLU A 52 9.42 -0.08 0.82
C GLU A 52 10.51 0.26 1.84
N ALA A 53 11.55 0.99 1.42
CA ALA A 53 12.64 1.38 2.31
C ALA A 53 12.15 2.29 3.45
N VAL A 54 11.29 3.26 3.15
CA VAL A 54 10.68 4.15 4.16
C VAL A 54 9.75 3.38 5.10
N ALA A 55 8.91 2.49 4.58
CA ALA A 55 8.04 1.63 5.37
C ALA A 55 8.84 0.77 6.37
N ASN A 56 9.95 0.18 5.92
CA ASN A 56 10.84 -0.62 6.76
C ASN A 56 11.54 0.22 7.84
N GLU A 57 11.92 1.46 7.53
CA GLU A 57 12.50 2.39 8.49
C GLU A 57 11.50 2.77 9.59
N LEU A 58 10.27 3.10 9.21
CA LEU A 58 9.17 3.39 10.14
C LEU A 58 8.86 2.18 11.03
N ALA A 59 8.86 0.98 10.47
CA ALA A 59 8.70 -0.25 11.23
C ALA A 59 9.81 -0.44 12.27
N ARG A 60 11.06 -0.16 11.88
CA ARG A 60 12.23 -0.33 12.74
C ARG A 60 12.29 0.66 13.90
N ILE A 61 12.01 1.94 13.64
CA ILE A 61 12.19 3.01 14.63
C ILE A 61 10.91 3.27 15.42
N HIS A 62 9.76 3.31 14.74
CA HIS A 62 8.49 3.76 15.32
C HIS A 62 7.51 2.61 15.57
N GLY A 63 7.88 1.36 15.26
CA GLY A 63 7.10 0.17 15.62
C GLY A 63 5.90 -0.08 14.72
N PHE A 64 5.86 0.51 13.53
CA PHE A 64 4.86 0.16 12.52
C PHE A 64 5.00 -1.29 12.06
N THR A 65 3.89 -1.85 11.63
CA THR A 65 3.82 -3.13 10.94
C THR A 65 3.52 -2.88 9.47
N VAL A 66 4.44 -3.24 8.58
CA VAL A 66 4.19 -3.26 7.13
C VAL A 66 3.27 -4.43 6.80
N VAL A 67 2.19 -4.16 6.06
CA VAL A 67 1.29 -5.17 5.50
C VAL A 67 1.61 -5.29 4.03
N ASP A 68 2.54 -6.17 3.73
CA ASP A 68 2.89 -6.60 2.38
C ASP A 68 2.23 -7.94 2.06
N ASP A 69 2.28 -8.31 0.78
CA ASP A 69 1.70 -9.57 0.28
C ASP A 69 2.17 -10.79 1.07
N SER A 70 3.41 -10.84 1.56
CA SER A 70 3.93 -12.01 2.28
C SER A 70 3.19 -12.29 3.60
N ARG A 71 2.46 -11.30 4.12
CA ARG A 71 1.61 -11.44 5.32
C ARG A 71 0.19 -11.90 5.00
N ILE A 72 -0.22 -11.86 3.73
CA ILE A 72 -1.53 -12.34 3.29
C ILE A 72 -1.55 -13.87 3.34
N ARG A 73 -2.40 -14.42 4.21
CA ARG A 73 -2.47 -15.86 4.42
C ARG A 73 -3.41 -16.58 3.46
N VAL A 74 -4.50 -15.90 3.09
CA VAL A 74 -5.59 -16.40 2.24
C VAL A 74 -6.19 -15.20 1.52
N ALA A 75 -6.40 -15.33 0.22
CA ALA A 75 -7.21 -14.40 -0.57
C ALA A 75 -8.43 -15.16 -1.12
N VAL A 76 -9.56 -14.46 -1.29
CA VAL A 76 -10.83 -15.02 -1.75
C VAL A 76 -11.41 -14.09 -2.81
N ASN A 77 -11.68 -14.64 -4.00
CA ASN A 77 -12.46 -13.96 -5.01
C ASN A 77 -13.94 -14.07 -4.65
N VAL A 78 -14.67 -12.95 -4.72
CA VAL A 78 -16.10 -12.90 -4.37
C VAL A 78 -16.89 -12.49 -5.60
N SER A 79 -17.97 -13.20 -5.89
CA SER A 79 -18.85 -12.94 -7.03
C SER A 79 -20.31 -13.02 -6.61
N VAL A 80 -21.17 -12.29 -7.35
CA VAL A 80 -22.63 -12.33 -7.22
C VAL A 80 -23.22 -13.61 -7.82
N GLU A 81 -22.47 -14.33 -8.65
CA GLU A 81 -22.89 -15.58 -9.29
C GLU A 81 -22.73 -16.78 -8.35
N GLU A 82 -23.68 -17.72 -8.41
CA GLU A 82 -23.63 -18.93 -7.60
C GLU A 82 -22.40 -19.77 -7.97
N GLY A 83 -21.53 -20.04 -6.98
CA GLY A 83 -20.27 -20.76 -7.18
C GLY A 83 -19.07 -19.90 -7.61
N GLY A 84 -19.24 -18.60 -7.82
CA GLY A 84 -18.15 -17.69 -8.19
C GLY A 84 -17.31 -17.18 -7.00
N THR A 85 -17.69 -17.51 -5.77
CA THR A 85 -16.89 -17.20 -4.58
C THR A 85 -15.92 -18.34 -4.28
N VAL A 86 -14.63 -18.12 -4.53
CA VAL A 86 -13.59 -19.16 -4.51
C VAL A 86 -12.28 -18.64 -3.91
N LEU A 87 -11.44 -19.53 -3.40
CA LEU A 87 -10.08 -19.16 -2.97
C LEU A 87 -9.31 -18.62 -4.18
N ALA A 88 -8.71 -17.44 -4.02
CA ALA A 88 -7.82 -16.88 -5.03
C ALA A 88 -6.48 -17.63 -4.98
N GLU A 89 -5.91 -17.92 -6.15
CA GLU A 89 -4.57 -18.50 -6.22
C GLU A 89 -3.56 -17.48 -5.72
N THR A 90 -2.95 -17.79 -4.58
CA THR A 90 -1.90 -16.97 -3.98
C THR A 90 -0.55 -17.52 -4.43
N ASP A 91 0.36 -16.67 -4.93
CA ASP A 91 1.74 -17.11 -5.18
C ASP A 91 2.49 -17.39 -3.88
N GLU A 92 3.69 -17.98 -3.95
CA GLU A 92 4.56 -18.24 -2.79
C GLU A 92 4.92 -16.95 -2.00
N ARG A 93 4.67 -15.77 -2.61
CA ARG A 93 4.82 -14.43 -2.03
C ARG A 93 3.54 -13.83 -1.45
N GLY A 94 2.40 -14.51 -1.50
CA GLY A 94 1.17 -14.01 -0.89
C GLY A 94 0.32 -13.07 -1.78
N ALA A 95 0.82 -12.69 -2.96
CA ALA A 95 0.08 -11.91 -3.95
C ALA A 95 -1.01 -12.78 -4.59
N ALA A 96 -2.23 -12.25 -4.73
CA ALA A 96 -3.23 -12.86 -5.61
C ALA A 96 -2.71 -12.82 -7.04
N ARG A 97 -2.62 -13.97 -7.70
CA ARG A 97 -2.33 -13.99 -9.14
C ARG A 97 -3.49 -13.34 -9.86
N ASP A 98 -3.19 -12.32 -10.66
CA ASP A 98 -4.09 -11.84 -11.69
C ASP A 98 -4.23 -12.95 -12.74
N THR A 99 -5.20 -13.85 -12.53
CA THR A 99 -5.67 -14.75 -13.58
C THR A 99 -6.55 -13.91 -14.49
N GLY A 100 -5.90 -13.06 -15.30
CA GLY A 100 -6.55 -12.22 -16.29
C GLY A 100 -7.48 -13.06 -17.16
N ASP A 101 -8.79 -12.92 -16.90
CA ASP A 101 -9.80 -13.02 -17.93
C ASP A 101 -10.04 -11.56 -18.34
N ASP A 102 -9.31 -11.13 -19.36
CA ASP A 102 -9.36 -9.80 -19.97
C ASP A 102 -10.81 -9.43 -20.34
N ASP A 103 -11.50 -8.58 -19.57
CA ASP A 103 -12.60 -7.73 -20.09
C ASP A 103 -13.14 -6.63 -19.13
N ASP A 104 -12.50 -6.34 -17.98
CA ASP A 104 -12.89 -5.20 -17.15
C ASP A 104 -11.82 -4.10 -17.16
N GLU A 105 -12.02 -3.14 -18.08
CA GLU A 105 -11.39 -1.83 -18.10
C GLU A 105 -11.59 -1.14 -16.73
N PHE A 106 -10.63 -1.31 -15.80
CA PHE A 106 -10.55 -0.49 -14.60
C PHE A 106 -10.38 0.97 -15.01
N ARG A 107 -11.50 1.68 -15.12
CA ARG A 107 -11.50 3.14 -15.19
C ARG A 107 -11.06 3.65 -13.82
N SER A 108 -9.78 3.98 -13.71
CA SER A 108 -9.32 4.89 -12.68
C SER A 108 -10.16 6.17 -12.77
N LEU A 109 -11.05 6.35 -11.80
CA LEU A 109 -11.84 7.56 -11.68
C LEU A 109 -10.90 8.64 -11.15
N LEU A 110 -10.20 9.34 -12.04
CA LEU A 110 -9.54 10.61 -11.74
C LEU A 110 -10.63 11.60 -11.33
N ILE A 111 -10.84 11.76 -10.02
CA ILE A 111 -11.65 12.84 -9.47
C ILE A 111 -10.79 14.09 -9.57
N GLU A 112 -11.05 14.92 -10.59
CA GLU A 112 -10.59 16.31 -10.59
C GLU A 112 -11.40 17.05 -9.51
N VAL A 113 -10.78 17.29 -8.34
CA VAL A 113 -11.34 18.18 -7.32
C VAL A 113 -11.26 19.60 -7.87
N ASP A 114 -12.42 20.20 -8.16
CA ASP A 114 -12.49 21.58 -8.58
C ASP A 114 -12.04 22.50 -7.41
N PRO A 115 -11.11 23.45 -7.64
CA PRO A 115 -10.61 24.32 -6.59
C PRO A 115 -11.68 25.23 -5.96
N GLU A 116 -12.91 25.28 -6.51
CA GLU A 116 -14.03 26.00 -5.92
C GLU A 116 -14.76 25.22 -4.80
N ASP A 117 -14.59 23.90 -4.70
CA ASP A 117 -15.18 23.05 -3.65
C ASP A 117 -14.33 23.00 -2.35
N ALA A 118 -13.16 23.64 -2.35
CA ALA A 118 -12.26 23.72 -1.19
C ALA A 118 -12.48 24.98 -0.31
N ARG A 119 -13.74 25.40 -0.10
CA ARG A 119 -14.08 26.58 0.71
C ARG A 119 -14.98 26.30 1.91
#